data_AF-A0A0G0NGN3-F1
#
_entry.id   AF-A0A0G0NGN3-F1
#
_cell.length_a   1.000
_cell.length_b   1.000
_cell.length_c   1.000
_cell.angle_alpha   90.00
_cell.angle_beta   90.00
_cell.angle_gamma   90.00
#
_symmetry.space_group_name_H-M   'P 1'
#
loop_
_entity.id
_entity.type
_entity.pdbx_description
1 polymer ?
#
loop_
_entity_poly.entity_id
_entity_poly.type
_entity_poly.pdbx_seq_one_letter_code
_entity_poly.pdbx_strand_id
1 'polypeptide(L)'
;MEKWIKENKIASGIILVLVIVLAVVYFDRQPKEIAGKNEFQKKQECSQQYDLANTKIKESGRVFQNDTYTLNEIFYSPKMNTCLYAYTIHTTTDPKEIYTIDDLFGGGVFTGGLSKTAETDFSQKIIELKK
;
A
#
# COMPACT_ATOMS: atom_id res chain seq x y z
N MET A 1 -14.90 -35.62 53.19
CA MET A 1 -14.78 -35.97 51.75
C MET A 1 -15.48 -34.95 50.84
N GLU A 2 -16.61 -34.36 51.25
CA GLU A 2 -17.36 -33.38 50.44
C GLU A 2 -16.68 -32.00 50.27
N LYS A 3 -15.94 -31.52 51.28
CA LYS A 3 -15.19 -30.24 51.18
C LYS A 3 -14.12 -30.28 50.08
N TRP A 4 -13.40 -31.40 49.97
CA TRP A 4 -12.31 -31.58 49.00
C TRP A 4 -12.83 -31.60 47.54
N ILE A 5 -14.01 -32.20 47.32
CA ILE A 5 -14.68 -32.22 46.00
C ILE A 5 -15.19 -30.81 45.63
N LYS A 6 -15.63 -30.01 46.61
CA LYS A 6 -16.13 -28.65 46.39
C LYS A 6 -14.99 -27.70 46.01
N GLU A 7 -13.84 -27.80 46.65
CA GLU A 7 -12.65 -26.97 46.36
C GLU A 7 -12.05 -27.30 44.98
N ASN A 8 -11.97 -28.57 44.59
CA ASN A 8 -11.50 -28.96 43.25
C ASN A 8 -12.41 -28.48 42.10
N LYS A 9 -13.73 -28.38 42.33
CA LYS A 9 -14.66 -27.86 41.31
C LYS A 9 -14.48 -26.35 41.08
N ILE A 10 -14.20 -25.59 42.13
CA ILE A 10 -13.94 -24.15 42.03
C ILE A 10 -12.58 -23.90 41.36
N ALA A 11 -11.54 -24.64 41.78
CA ALA A 11 -10.21 -24.55 41.17
C ALA A 11 -10.24 -24.92 39.67
N SER A 12 -10.97 -25.97 39.30
CA SER A 12 -11.15 -26.38 37.90
C SER A 12 -11.85 -25.31 37.05
N GLY A 13 -12.89 -24.65 37.60
CA GLY A 13 -13.56 -23.54 36.92
C GLY A 13 -12.64 -22.34 36.66
N ILE A 14 -11.80 -21.98 37.64
CA ILE A 14 -10.84 -20.88 37.51
C ILE A 14 -9.77 -21.20 36.45
N ILE A 15 -9.28 -22.44 36.43
CA ILE A 15 -8.29 -22.89 35.43
C ILE A 15 -8.89 -22.85 34.02
N LEU A 16 -10.15 -23.29 33.84
CA LEU A 16 -10.82 -23.24 32.54
C LEU A 16 -10.94 -21.81 32.01
N VAL A 17 -11.32 -20.86 32.88
CA VAL A 17 -11.43 -19.44 32.51
C VAL A 17 -10.05 -18.87 32.14
N LEU A 18 -9.01 -19.20 32.90
CA LEU A 18 -7.64 -18.79 32.59
C LEU A 18 -7.15 -19.31 31.23
N VAL A 19 -7.44 -20.56 30.89
CA VAL A 19 -7.08 -21.14 29.58
C VAL A 19 -7.80 -20.42 28.45
N ILE A 20 -9.08 -20.09 28.62
CA ILE A 20 -9.85 -19.35 27.61
C ILE A 20 -9.30 -17.95 27.41
N VAL A 21 -8.99 -17.22 28.50
CA VAL A 21 -8.41 -15.86 28.41
C VAL A 21 -7.03 -15.91 27.75
N LEU A 22 -6.19 -16.88 28.09
CA LEU A 22 -4.89 -17.08 27.46
C LEU A 22 -5.02 -17.41 25.98
N ALA A 23 -5.98 -18.25 25.59
CA ALA A 23 -6.24 -18.56 24.19
C ALA A 23 -6.67 -17.30 23.41
N VAL A 24 -7.59 -16.49 23.96
CA VAL A 24 -8.01 -15.23 23.32
C VAL A 24 -6.83 -14.28 23.16
N VAL A 25 -6.03 -14.05 24.21
CA VAL A 25 -4.84 -13.19 24.14
C VAL A 25 -3.79 -13.73 23.17
N TYR A 26 -3.62 -15.06 23.10
CA TYR A 26 -2.69 -15.70 22.17
C TYR A 26 -3.16 -15.58 20.71
N PHE A 27 -4.46 -15.76 20.44
CA PHE A 27 -5.03 -15.57 19.10
C PHE A 27 -5.05 -14.10 18.67
N ASP A 28 -5.23 -13.16 19.61
CA ASP A 28 -5.18 -11.72 19.33
C ASP A 28 -3.74 -11.22 19.09
N ARG A 29 -2.74 -11.90 19.68
CA ARG A 29 -1.31 -11.62 19.48
C ARG A 29 -0.66 -12.37 18.32
N GLN A 30 -1.36 -13.26 17.63
CA GLN A 30 -0.80 -13.82 16.39
C GLN A 30 -0.73 -12.69 15.35
N PRO A 31 0.47 -12.32 14.85
CA PRO A 31 0.55 -11.47 13.69
C PRO A 31 -0.15 -12.23 12.57
N LYS A 32 -1.27 -11.69 12.09
CA LYS A 32 -1.95 -12.17 10.89
C LYS A 32 -1.02 -11.87 9.71
N GLU A 33 0.01 -12.68 9.53
CA GLU A 33 0.78 -12.77 8.30
C GLU A 33 -0.12 -13.42 7.25
N ILE A 34 -1.01 -12.59 6.70
CA ILE A 34 -1.75 -12.90 5.48
C ILE A 34 -1.04 -12.14 4.38
N ALA A 35 0.11 -12.68 3.96
CA ALA A 35 0.94 -12.12 2.90
C ALA A 35 0.13 -11.79 1.61
N GLY A 36 -1.03 -12.41 1.41
CA GLY A 36 -1.95 -12.10 0.31
C GLY A 36 -3.08 -11.08 0.58
N LYS A 37 -3.54 -10.89 1.83
CA LYS A 37 -4.60 -9.89 2.14
C LYS A 37 -4.03 -8.50 2.28
N ASN A 38 -2.82 -8.40 2.84
CA ASN A 38 -2.15 -7.11 3.07
C ASN A 38 -1.84 -6.39 1.76
N GLU A 39 -1.45 -7.12 0.72
CA GLU A 39 -1.14 -6.53 -0.59
C GLU A 39 -2.40 -6.08 -1.35
N PHE A 40 -3.50 -6.85 -1.27
CA PHE A 40 -4.78 -6.45 -1.89
C PHE A 40 -5.42 -5.26 -1.17
N GLN A 41 -5.39 -5.24 0.17
CA GLN A 41 -5.83 -4.08 0.95
C GLN A 41 -4.99 -2.84 0.65
N LYS A 42 -3.66 -2.96 0.65
CA LYS A 42 -2.79 -1.84 0.28
C LYS A 42 -3.01 -1.37 -1.15
N LYS A 43 -3.30 -2.26 -2.11
CA LYS A 43 -3.70 -1.87 -3.48
C LYS A 43 -4.99 -1.07 -3.50
N GLN A 44 -6.01 -1.48 -2.73
CA GLN A 44 -7.25 -0.71 -2.57
C GLN A 44 -7.00 0.64 -1.89
N GLU A 45 -6.19 0.68 -0.83
CA GLU A 45 -5.82 1.91 -0.14
C GLU A 45 -5.10 2.88 -1.08
N CYS A 46 -4.13 2.41 -1.87
CA CYS A 46 -3.45 3.26 -2.86
C CYS A 46 -4.43 3.80 -3.91
N SER A 47 -5.39 3.00 -4.38
CA SER A 47 -6.38 3.47 -5.37
C SER A 47 -7.28 4.60 -4.85
N GLN A 48 -7.46 4.72 -3.54
CA GLN A 48 -8.23 5.80 -2.91
C GLN A 48 -7.47 7.13 -2.83
N GLN A 49 -6.16 7.12 -3.11
CA GLN A 49 -5.30 8.31 -3.04
C GLN A 49 -5.35 9.17 -4.31
N TYR A 50 -6.43 9.08 -5.09
CA TYR A 50 -6.58 9.77 -6.37
C TYR A 50 -6.51 11.29 -6.24
N ASP A 51 -7.18 11.86 -5.25
CA ASP A 51 -7.18 13.30 -5.01
C ASP A 51 -5.80 13.79 -4.54
N LEU A 52 -5.11 12.99 -3.73
CA LEU A 52 -3.75 13.29 -3.28
C LEU A 52 -2.76 13.27 -4.46
N ALA A 53 -2.81 12.23 -5.29
CA ALA A 53 -1.98 12.14 -6.48
C ALA A 53 -2.22 13.32 -7.44
N ASN A 54 -3.48 13.72 -7.66
CA ASN A 54 -3.80 14.89 -8.49
C ASN A 54 -3.27 16.19 -7.90
N THR A 55 -3.42 16.39 -6.60
CA THR A 55 -2.90 17.57 -5.91
C THR A 55 -1.37 17.62 -6.07
N LYS A 56 -0.69 16.49 -5.82
CA LYS A 56 0.77 16.38 -6.00
C LYS A 56 1.23 16.65 -7.43
N ILE A 57 0.51 16.16 -8.45
CA ILE A 57 0.86 16.43 -9.85
C ILE A 57 0.76 17.94 -10.14
N LYS A 58 -0.30 18.60 -9.68
CA LYS A 58 -0.47 20.06 -9.86
C LYS A 58 0.58 20.87 -9.12
N GLU A 59 0.94 20.46 -7.91
CA GLU A 59 1.91 21.15 -7.06
C GLU A 59 3.37 20.84 -7.44
N SER A 60 3.62 19.81 -8.24
CA SER A 60 4.97 19.37 -8.63
C SER A 60 5.79 20.42 -9.40
N GLY A 61 5.14 21.42 -9.96
CA GLY A 61 5.76 22.38 -10.89
C GLY A 61 6.17 21.77 -12.24
N ARG A 62 5.84 20.50 -12.50
CA ARG A 62 6.10 19.79 -13.76
C ARG A 62 5.03 20.08 -14.81
N VAL A 63 3.80 20.30 -14.37
CA VAL A 63 2.67 20.66 -15.22
C VAL A 63 2.60 22.18 -15.29
N PHE A 64 2.95 22.76 -16.44
CA PHE A 64 2.83 24.19 -16.63
C PHE A 64 1.36 24.59 -16.85
N GLN A 65 1.04 25.88 -16.71
CA GLN A 65 -0.34 26.38 -16.65
C GLN A 65 -1.21 26.03 -17.88
N ASN A 66 -0.58 25.78 -19.03
CA ASN A 66 -1.26 25.42 -20.29
C ASN A 66 -1.20 23.92 -20.61
N ASP A 67 -0.48 23.14 -19.81
CA ASP A 67 -0.35 21.71 -20.03
C ASP A 67 -1.52 20.98 -19.40
N THR A 68 -1.90 19.86 -20.03
CA THR A 68 -2.82 18.91 -19.41
C THR A 68 -2.06 17.67 -18.99
N TYR A 69 -2.63 16.84 -18.13
CA TYR A 69 -2.01 15.60 -17.73
C TYR A 69 -3.05 14.49 -17.58
N THR A 70 -2.61 13.24 -17.71
CA THR A 70 -3.41 12.06 -17.41
C THR A 70 -2.72 11.26 -16.31
N LEU A 71 -3.43 11.05 -15.21
CA LEU A 71 -3.04 10.05 -14.21
C LEU A 71 -3.38 8.67 -14.77
N ASN A 72 -2.35 7.90 -15.13
CA ASN A 72 -2.50 6.60 -15.77
C ASN A 72 -2.91 5.53 -14.75
N GLU A 73 -2.22 5.47 -13.61
CA GLU A 73 -2.48 4.48 -12.56
C GLU A 73 -1.91 4.92 -11.20
N ILE A 74 -2.55 4.46 -10.12
CA ILE A 74 -2.00 4.47 -8.77
C ILE A 74 -1.89 3.03 -8.30
N PHE A 75 -0.72 2.63 -7.79
CA PHE A 75 -0.46 1.25 -7.43
C PHE A 75 0.50 1.14 -6.25
N TYR A 76 0.39 0.06 -5.48
CA TYR A 76 1.35 -0.26 -4.42
C TYR A 76 2.62 -0.88 -5.02
N SER A 77 3.79 -0.42 -4.59
CA SER A 77 5.07 -1.07 -4.90
C SER A 77 5.56 -1.88 -3.70
N PRO A 78 5.60 -3.23 -3.78
CA PRO A 78 6.17 -4.06 -2.71
C PRO A 78 7.64 -3.75 -2.45
N LYS A 79 8.42 -3.55 -3.53
CA LYS A 79 9.85 -3.21 -3.49
C LYS A 79 10.15 -1.92 -2.73
N MET A 80 9.28 -0.93 -2.86
CA MET A 80 9.43 0.37 -2.18
C MET A 80 8.59 0.48 -0.90
N ASN A 81 7.70 -0.47 -0.64
CA ASN A 81 6.73 -0.47 0.47
C ASN A 81 5.92 0.85 0.56
N THR A 82 5.59 1.47 -0.57
CA THR A 82 4.78 2.70 -0.66
C THR A 82 3.86 2.68 -1.89
N CYS A 83 2.87 3.57 -1.91
CA CYS A 83 2.05 3.80 -3.09
C CYS A 83 2.82 4.66 -4.09
N LEU A 84 2.69 4.31 -5.36
CA LEU A 84 3.23 5.05 -6.49
C LEU A 84 2.07 5.56 -7.35
N TYR A 85 2.26 6.70 -7.98
CA TYR A 85 1.37 7.20 -9.02
C TYR A 85 2.16 7.43 -10.30
N ALA A 86 1.56 7.01 -11.42
CA ALA A 86 2.15 7.09 -12.75
C ALA A 86 1.29 7.98 -13.63
N TYR A 87 1.88 8.99 -14.26
CA TYR A 87 1.14 9.98 -15.04
C TYR A 87 1.91 10.40 -16.29
N THR A 88 1.16 10.97 -17.23
CA THR A 88 1.67 11.53 -18.50
C THR A 88 1.32 13.00 -18.53
N ILE A 89 2.27 13.86 -18.87
CA ILE A 89 2.01 15.29 -19.10
C ILE A 89 1.83 15.48 -20.59
N HIS A 90 0.67 15.95 -21.04
CA HIS A 90 0.39 16.16 -22.46
C HIS A 90 1.04 17.44 -22.94
N THR A 91 2.18 17.28 -23.60
CA THR A 91 3.03 18.36 -24.14
C THR A 91 3.48 17.99 -25.54
N THR A 92 4.43 18.71 -26.13
CA THR A 92 5.08 18.24 -27.37
C THR A 92 5.82 16.91 -27.19
N THR A 93 6.15 16.55 -25.94
CA THR A 93 7.02 15.42 -25.62
C THR A 93 6.36 14.29 -24.83
N ASP A 94 5.11 14.46 -24.42
CA ASP A 94 4.35 13.51 -23.60
C ASP A 94 5.18 12.75 -22.55
N PRO A 95 5.94 13.46 -21.67
CA PRO A 95 6.80 12.80 -20.71
C PRO A 95 5.95 11.97 -19.76
N LYS A 96 6.48 10.78 -19.45
CA LYS A 96 5.82 9.80 -18.59
C LYS A 96 6.60 9.64 -17.31
N GLU A 97 5.95 9.78 -16.17
CA GLU A 97 6.66 9.80 -14.90
C GLU A 97 5.98 8.92 -13.85
N ILE A 98 6.78 8.38 -12.93
CA ILE A 98 6.34 7.58 -11.79
C ILE A 98 6.95 8.16 -10.52
N TYR A 99 6.13 8.49 -9.53
CA TYR A 99 6.57 9.03 -8.25
C TYR A 99 6.02 8.24 -7.08
N THR A 100 6.71 8.34 -5.97
CA THR A 100 6.17 7.92 -4.68
C THR A 100 5.10 8.90 -4.23
N ILE A 101 4.07 8.39 -3.59
CA ILE A 101 3.02 9.25 -3.02
C ILE A 101 3.51 10.02 -1.80
N ASP A 102 4.63 9.62 -1.21
CA ASP A 102 5.20 10.23 -0.01
C ASP A 102 6.21 11.35 -0.33
N ASP A 103 6.87 11.32 -1.50
CA ASP A 103 7.80 12.38 -1.87
C ASP A 103 7.06 13.68 -2.17
N LEU A 104 7.29 14.70 -1.32
CA LEU A 104 6.82 16.07 -1.53
C LEU A 104 7.73 16.87 -2.48
N PHE A 105 8.96 16.39 -2.74
CA PHE A 105 9.93 17.10 -3.58
C PHE A 105 10.82 16.12 -4.39
N GLY A 106 10.41 15.85 -5.62
CA GLY A 106 11.34 15.64 -6.76
C GLY A 106 12.04 14.29 -6.94
N GLY A 107 11.90 13.33 -6.02
CA GLY A 107 12.57 12.02 -6.09
C GLY A 107 11.96 10.99 -7.04
N GLY A 108 11.48 11.40 -8.22
CA GLY A 108 10.80 10.52 -9.18
C GLY A 108 11.53 9.20 -9.39
N VAL A 109 10.78 8.10 -9.36
CA VAL A 109 11.33 6.73 -9.47
C VAL A 109 11.64 6.37 -10.93
N PHE A 110 10.94 7.02 -11.85
CA PHE A 110 11.16 6.87 -13.28
C PHE A 110 10.63 8.09 -14.04
N THR A 111 11.39 8.55 -15.04
CA THR A 111 10.97 9.55 -16.02
C THR A 111 11.31 9.00 -17.42
N GLY A 112 10.28 8.60 -18.16
CA GLY A 112 10.35 8.14 -19.53
C GLY A 112 10.23 9.31 -20.52
N GLY A 113 11.13 9.34 -21.51
CA GLY A 113 11.18 10.38 -22.54
C GLY A 113 10.47 10.01 -23.86
N LEU A 114 10.84 10.68 -24.95
CA LEU A 114 10.25 10.58 -26.29
C LEU A 114 10.85 9.48 -27.20
N SER A 115 11.12 8.28 -26.68
CA SER A 115 11.62 7.20 -27.55
C SER A 115 10.49 6.33 -28.10
N LYS A 116 10.71 5.65 -29.23
CA LYS A 116 9.81 4.59 -29.72
C LYS A 116 9.57 3.48 -28.68
N THR A 117 10.51 3.31 -27.74
CA THR A 117 10.44 2.31 -26.69
C THR A 117 9.82 2.86 -25.41
N ALA A 118 9.61 4.16 -25.28
CA ALA A 118 9.24 4.79 -24.01
C ALA A 118 7.93 4.27 -23.43
N GLU A 119 6.95 3.95 -24.28
CA GLU A 119 5.69 3.35 -23.84
C GLU A 119 5.90 1.95 -23.25
N THR A 120 6.73 1.16 -23.93
CA THR A 120 7.11 -0.18 -23.49
C THR A 120 7.94 -0.11 -22.21
N ASP A 121 8.92 0.78 -22.15
CA ASP A 121 9.80 0.98 -21.00
C ASP A 121 9.01 1.45 -19.77
N PHE A 122 8.07 2.39 -19.96
CA PHE A 122 7.17 2.86 -18.91
C PHE A 122 6.28 1.75 -18.38
N SER A 123 5.62 1.00 -19.27
CA SER A 123 4.76 -0.13 -18.89
C SER A 123 5.54 -1.23 -18.19
N GLN A 124 6.73 -1.57 -18.69
CA GLN A 124 7.64 -2.53 -18.06
C GLN A 124 8.08 -2.06 -16.69
N LYS A 125 8.36 -0.76 -16.52
CA LYS A 125 8.75 -0.22 -15.23
C LYS A 125 7.63 -0.30 -14.20
N ILE A 126 6.39 -0.03 -14.59
CA ILE A 126 5.21 -0.23 -13.73
C ILE A 126 5.09 -1.70 -13.30
N ILE A 127 5.26 -2.64 -14.24
CA ILE A 127 5.22 -4.07 -13.96
C ILE A 127 6.36 -4.48 -13.00
N GLU A 128 7.57 -3.96 -13.19
CA GLU A 128 8.71 -4.20 -12.30
C GLU A 128 8.41 -3.71 -10.88
N LEU A 129 7.86 -2.50 -10.74
CA LEU A 129 7.61 -1.89 -9.44
C LEU A 129 6.45 -2.54 -8.67
N LYS A 130 5.54 -3.22 -9.37
CA LYS A 130 4.42 -3.99 -8.76
C LYS A 130 4.83 -5.39 -8.27
N LYS A 131 6.01 -5.86 -8.65
CA LYS A 131 6.55 -7.17 -8.24
C LYS A 131 7.50 -7.00 -7.04
#